data_AF-A0A9J2P494-F1
#
_entry.id   AF-A0A9J2P494-F1
#
_cell.length_a   1.000
_cell.length_b   1.000
_cell.length_c   1.000
_cell.angle_alpha   90.00
_cell.angle_beta   90.00
_cell.angle_gamma   90.00
#
_symmetry.space_group_name_H-M   'P 1'
#
loop_
_entity.id
_entity.type
_entity.pdbx_description
1 polymer ?
#
loop_
_entity_poly.entity_id
_entity_poly.type
_entity_poly.pdbx_seq_one_letter_code
_entity_poly.pdbx_strand_id
1 'polypeptide(L)'
;MVNRLKHFQVFITAKYAGENKDLFERNIYLLRKQAVVQLCKQNVECYVVSLSSSTVVYKGQFTPDQLYRYYSDLTNPEFVTHIAVVHSRFSTNTLPSWCRAQPNRMVAHNGEINTLRGNINFMHAREGVMKSKLYGDDLHKLYPVVEKNLTDSGCFDNVFEFLVRAGNRSLPEAAMTMVPEAWEKDEDMSPEKRSFYRWAAMFMEPWDGPALMAFSDGRYVGAILDRNGLRPARYYLTDDDHLYLSSEVGVIDLPVSSIIKKVGDFVELH
;
A
#
# COMPACT_ATOMS: atom_id res chain seq x y z
N MET A 1 2.99 15.48 28.27
CA MET A 1 3.84 16.05 27.19
C MET A 1 3.87 15.06 26.05
N VAL A 2 3.16 15.31 24.96
CA VAL A 2 3.26 14.48 23.74
C VAL A 2 4.64 14.76 23.16
N ASN A 3 5.50 13.75 23.00
CA ASN A 3 6.76 13.88 22.29
C ASN A 3 6.47 14.48 20.91
N ARG A 4 6.80 15.76 20.71
CA ARG A 4 6.61 16.43 19.42
C ARG A 4 7.71 15.92 18.50
N LEU A 5 7.40 14.90 17.71
CA LEU A 5 8.27 14.46 16.63
C LEU A 5 8.51 15.64 15.69
N LYS A 6 9.76 15.81 15.25
CA LYS A 6 10.10 16.79 14.23
C LYS A 6 9.87 16.16 12.86
N HIS A 7 9.16 16.88 12.00
CA HIS A 7 8.91 16.47 10.62
C HIS A 7 9.83 17.23 9.69
N PHE A 8 10.45 16.50 8.76
CA PHE A 8 11.32 17.06 7.75
C PHE A 8 10.94 16.48 6.39
N GLN A 9 10.95 17.33 5.37
CA GLN A 9 10.92 16.89 3.98
C GLN A 9 12.34 17.01 3.43
N VAL A 10 12.76 16.01 2.67
CA VAL A 10 14.06 15.99 2.01
C VAL A 10 13.82 15.89 0.51
N PHE A 11 14.35 16.85 -0.23
CA PHE A 11 14.29 16.88 -1.69
C PHE A 11 15.55 16.25 -2.25
N ILE A 12 15.38 15.21 -3.07
CA ILE A 12 16.48 14.43 -3.64
C ILE A 12 16.44 14.56 -5.15
N THR A 13 17.61 14.75 -5.76
CA THR A 13 17.78 14.75 -7.22
C THR A 13 18.99 13.93 -7.61
N ALA A 14 19.02 13.50 -8.86
CA ALA A 14 20.17 12.88 -9.50
C ALA A 14 20.26 13.36 -10.95
N LYS A 15 21.47 13.40 -11.52
CA LYS A 15 21.67 13.84 -12.92
C LYS A 15 20.79 13.08 -13.91
N TYR A 16 20.59 11.78 -13.68
CA TYR A 16 19.77 10.89 -14.52
C TYR A 16 18.27 10.88 -14.15
N ALA A 17 17.83 11.64 -13.14
CA ALA A 17 16.45 11.54 -12.63
C ALA A 17 15.39 11.87 -13.69
N GLY A 18 15.66 12.84 -14.56
CA GLY A 18 14.77 13.20 -15.67
C GLY A 18 14.83 12.24 -16.86
N GLU A 19 15.99 11.61 -17.08
CA GLU A 19 16.26 10.74 -18.23
C GLU A 19 15.79 9.30 -18.01
N ASN A 20 15.89 8.81 -16.76
CA ASN A 20 15.55 7.44 -16.41
C ASN A 20 14.82 7.38 -15.06
N LYS A 21 13.51 7.64 -15.11
CA LYS A 21 12.63 7.66 -13.94
C LYS A 21 12.60 6.33 -13.19
N ASP A 22 12.56 5.21 -13.91
CA ASP A 22 12.52 3.88 -13.29
C ASP A 22 13.80 3.57 -12.51
N LEU A 23 14.97 3.91 -13.08
CA LEU A 23 16.24 3.81 -12.38
C LEU A 23 16.28 4.73 -11.15
N PHE A 24 15.75 5.94 -11.27
CA PHE A 24 15.68 6.88 -10.15
C PHE A 24 14.81 6.34 -9.01
N GLU A 25 13.58 5.90 -9.29
CA GLU A 25 12.70 5.30 -8.28
C GLU A 25 13.33 4.04 -7.65
N ARG A 26 14.02 3.21 -8.45
CA ARG A 26 14.74 2.03 -7.96
C ARG A 26 15.82 2.40 -6.96
N ASN A 27 16.63 3.41 -7.28
CA ASN A 27 17.70 3.88 -6.41
C ASN A 27 17.16 4.61 -5.18
N ILE A 28 16.04 5.32 -5.29
CA ILE A 28 15.34 5.94 -4.16
C ILE A 28 14.79 4.87 -3.20
N TYR A 29 14.21 3.79 -3.72
CA TYR A 29 13.78 2.64 -2.90
C TYR A 29 14.96 2.01 -2.15
N LEU A 30 16.07 1.75 -2.84
CA LEU A 30 17.31 1.24 -2.23
C LEU A 30 17.84 2.19 -1.15
N LEU A 31 17.90 3.49 -1.46
CA LEU A 31 18.35 4.53 -0.54
C LEU A 31 17.49 4.53 0.74
N ARG A 32 16.16 4.47 0.59
CA ARG A 32 15.25 4.42 1.75
C ARG A 32 15.49 3.16 2.59
N LYS A 33 15.57 1.98 1.97
CA LYS A 33 15.83 0.72 2.71
C LYS A 33 17.16 0.79 3.47
N GLN A 34 18.23 1.27 2.82
CA GLN A 34 19.53 1.44 3.46
C GLN A 34 19.49 2.49 4.58
N ALA A 35 18.82 3.63 4.37
CA ALA A 35 18.67 4.65 5.40
C ALA A 35 17.97 4.09 6.63
N VAL A 36 16.84 3.37 6.49
CA VAL A 36 16.15 2.74 7.63
C VAL A 36 17.06 1.77 8.37
N VAL A 37 17.79 0.90 7.64
CA VAL A 37 18.72 -0.05 8.26
C VAL A 37 19.83 0.67 9.04
N GLN A 38 20.41 1.73 8.50
CA GLN A 38 21.47 2.48 9.17
C GLN A 38 20.95 3.27 10.38
N LEU A 39 19.77 3.89 10.27
CA LEU A 39 19.11 4.58 11.39
C LEU A 39 18.84 3.62 12.54
N CYS A 40 18.33 2.41 12.25
CA CYS A 40 18.14 1.38 13.27
C CYS A 40 19.45 0.94 13.92
N LYS A 41 20.53 0.75 13.15
CA LYS A 41 21.87 0.40 13.70
C LYS A 41 22.45 1.48 14.60
N GLN A 42 22.17 2.74 14.29
CA GLN A 42 22.59 3.90 15.06
C GLN A 42 21.63 4.23 16.22
N ASN A 43 20.58 3.41 16.41
CA ASN A 43 19.53 3.63 17.41
C ASN A 43 18.87 5.01 17.32
N VAL A 44 18.74 5.54 16.08
CA VAL A 44 18.07 6.80 15.80
C VAL A 44 16.59 6.52 15.59
N GLU A 45 15.74 7.11 16.43
CA GLU A 45 14.29 7.02 16.28
C GLU A 45 13.83 7.91 15.12
N CYS A 46 13.79 7.32 13.93
CA CYS A 46 13.37 7.99 12.70
C CYS A 46 12.56 7.00 11.85
N TYR A 47 11.48 7.51 11.25
CA TYR A 47 10.62 6.74 10.37
C TYR A 47 10.43 7.49 9.06
N VAL A 48 10.85 6.87 7.95
CA VAL A 48 10.64 7.42 6.61
C VAL A 48 9.24 7.04 6.14
N VAL A 49 8.34 8.04 6.17
CA VAL A 49 6.91 7.89 5.85
C VAL A 49 6.70 7.54 4.37
N SER A 50 7.29 8.32 3.48
CA SER A 50 7.34 8.08 2.04
C SER A 50 8.66 8.64 1.50
N LEU A 51 9.18 8.03 0.44
CA LEU A 51 10.27 8.59 -0.35
C LEU A 51 10.11 8.10 -1.79
N SER A 52 9.55 8.96 -2.65
CA SER A 52 9.25 8.67 -4.06
C SER A 52 9.15 10.01 -4.82
N SER A 53 9.31 9.96 -6.14
CA SER A 53 9.05 11.10 -7.02
C SER A 53 7.59 11.23 -7.46
N SER A 54 6.75 10.22 -7.23
CA SER A 54 5.33 10.22 -7.65
C SER A 54 4.33 10.25 -6.50
N THR A 55 4.72 9.86 -5.28
CA THR A 55 3.82 9.77 -4.14
C THR A 55 4.38 10.44 -2.90
N VAL A 56 3.48 11.06 -2.13
CA VAL A 56 3.77 11.62 -0.81
C VAL A 56 2.66 11.23 0.16
N VAL A 57 3.04 10.86 1.39
CA VAL A 57 2.09 10.43 2.42
C VAL A 57 2.13 11.41 3.60
N TYR A 58 0.99 12.03 3.87
CA TYR A 58 0.74 12.82 5.07
C TYR A 58 -0.08 12.00 6.05
N LYS A 59 0.51 11.65 7.20
CA LYS A 59 -0.16 10.85 8.22
C LYS A 59 0.24 11.28 9.64
N GLY A 60 -0.52 10.82 10.62
CA GLY A 60 -0.24 11.07 12.02
C GLY A 60 -1.38 10.62 12.93
N GLN A 61 -1.30 11.04 14.19
CA GLN A 61 -2.28 10.70 15.23
C GLN A 61 -3.35 11.79 15.31
N PHE A 62 -4.16 11.88 14.27
CA PHE A 62 -5.15 12.94 14.12
C PHE A 62 -6.53 12.34 13.96
N THR A 63 -7.53 13.05 14.46
CA THR A 63 -8.87 12.96 13.87
C THR A 63 -8.81 13.52 12.44
N PRO A 64 -9.74 13.11 11.55
CA PRO A 64 -9.74 13.61 10.18
C PRO A 64 -9.72 15.14 10.05
N ASP A 65 -10.43 15.87 10.92
CA ASP A 65 -10.45 17.34 10.93
C ASP A 65 -9.13 17.95 11.41
N GLN A 66 -8.43 17.30 12.33
CA GLN A 66 -7.12 17.77 12.82
C GLN A 66 -6.03 17.64 11.75
N LEU A 67 -6.13 16.69 10.82
CA LEU A 67 -5.13 16.48 9.77
C LEU A 67 -4.92 17.74 8.93
N TYR A 68 -6.01 18.34 8.45
CA TYR A 68 -6.00 19.56 7.63
C TYR A 68 -5.49 20.79 8.41
N ARG A 69 -5.73 20.83 9.72
CA ARG A 69 -5.22 21.92 10.58
C ARG A 69 -3.74 21.77 10.88
N TYR A 70 -3.23 20.53 10.90
CA TYR A 70 -1.85 20.24 11.22
C TYR A 70 -0.91 20.41 10.01
N TYR A 71 -1.33 19.90 8.84
CA TYR A 71 -0.58 20.02 7.59
C TYR A 71 -1.21 21.07 6.68
N SER A 72 -0.73 22.32 6.77
CA SER A 72 -1.19 23.44 5.95
C SER A 72 -1.09 23.17 4.44
N ASP A 73 -0.13 22.35 4.03
CA ASP A 73 0.08 21.94 2.64
C ASP A 73 -1.19 21.30 2.05
N LEU A 74 -1.96 20.53 2.84
CA LEU A 74 -3.20 19.88 2.39
C LEU A 74 -4.35 20.87 2.13
N THR A 75 -4.22 22.11 2.60
CA THR A 75 -5.19 23.18 2.36
C THR A 75 -4.71 24.19 1.32
N ASN A 76 -3.48 24.02 0.81
CA ASN A 76 -2.94 24.86 -0.23
C ASN A 76 -3.61 24.49 -1.58
N PRO A 77 -4.21 25.45 -2.31
CA PRO A 77 -4.79 25.20 -3.63
C PRO A 77 -3.81 24.63 -4.68
N GLU A 78 -2.50 24.82 -4.50
CA GLU A 78 -1.47 24.24 -5.37
C GLU A 78 -1.21 22.75 -5.07
N PHE A 79 -1.70 22.22 -3.96
CA PHE A 79 -1.57 20.81 -3.59
C PHE A 79 -2.62 19.96 -4.31
N VAL A 80 -2.40 19.74 -5.61
CA VAL A 80 -3.30 19.00 -6.50
C VAL A 80 -2.83 17.57 -6.74
N THR A 81 -3.77 16.64 -6.89
CA THR A 81 -3.49 15.23 -7.23
C THR A 81 -4.62 14.64 -8.06
N HIS A 82 -4.29 13.61 -8.84
CA HIS A 82 -5.28 12.79 -9.57
C HIS A 82 -5.70 11.55 -8.77
N ILE A 83 -4.95 11.18 -7.73
CA ILE A 83 -5.19 10.01 -6.89
C ILE A 83 -5.05 10.41 -5.42
N ALA A 84 -6.03 10.03 -4.61
CA ALA A 84 -5.98 10.16 -3.16
C ALA A 84 -6.36 8.83 -2.50
N VAL A 85 -5.54 8.38 -1.55
CA VAL A 85 -5.83 7.23 -0.69
C VAL A 85 -5.89 7.73 0.75
N VAL A 86 -7.04 7.58 1.39
CA VAL A 86 -7.29 8.05 2.75
C VAL A 86 -7.57 6.84 3.64
N HIS A 87 -7.02 6.86 4.85
CA HIS A 87 -7.25 5.80 5.82
C HIS A 87 -7.43 6.36 7.22
N SER A 88 -8.52 5.97 7.89
CA SER A 88 -8.73 6.20 9.31
C SER A 88 -8.60 4.89 10.08
N ARG A 89 -7.74 4.85 11.10
CA ARG A 89 -7.45 3.64 11.87
C ARG A 89 -8.15 3.67 13.21
N PHE A 90 -8.97 2.66 13.49
CA PHE A 90 -9.40 2.35 14.85
C PHE A 90 -8.39 1.38 15.48
N SER A 91 -7.71 1.78 16.57
CA SER A 91 -6.72 0.93 17.24
C SER A 91 -7.22 0.54 18.63
N THR A 92 -7.13 -0.74 18.96
CA THR A 92 -7.35 -1.27 20.32
C THR A 92 -6.17 -1.04 21.27
N ASN A 93 -5.15 -0.29 20.84
CA ASN A 93 -3.96 0.00 21.65
C ASN A 93 -4.15 1.34 22.36
N THR A 94 -3.85 1.39 23.64
CA THR A 94 -3.94 2.62 24.45
C THR A 94 -2.75 3.57 24.25
N LEU A 95 -1.65 3.09 23.67
CA LEU A 95 -0.47 3.91 23.35
C LEU A 95 -0.44 4.24 21.85
N PRO A 96 -0.66 5.50 21.47
CA PRO A 96 -0.67 5.88 20.07
C PRO A 96 0.77 5.92 19.54
N SER A 97 1.00 5.40 18.33
CA SER A 97 2.31 5.46 17.65
C SER A 97 2.18 6.05 16.24
N TRP A 98 2.99 7.06 15.92
CA TRP A 98 2.92 7.82 14.66
C TRP A 98 3.24 6.96 13.45
N CYS A 99 4.25 6.09 13.56
CA CYS A 99 4.66 5.20 12.48
C CYS A 99 3.59 4.16 12.13
N ARG A 100 2.65 3.87 13.05
CA ARG A 100 1.54 2.92 12.86
C ARG A 100 0.31 3.52 12.17
N ALA A 101 0.27 4.84 11.97
CA ALA A 101 -0.76 5.46 11.15
C ALA A 101 -0.62 4.99 9.69
N GLN A 102 -1.74 4.99 8.97
CA GLN A 102 -1.81 4.66 7.55
C GLN A 102 -2.34 5.88 6.76
N PRO A 103 -2.14 5.97 5.44
CA PRO A 103 -1.57 4.96 4.53
C PRO A 103 -0.12 4.56 4.82
N ASN A 104 0.27 3.36 4.40
CA ASN A 104 1.68 3.00 4.24
C ASN A 104 2.21 3.55 2.90
N ARG A 105 3.30 3.02 2.35
CA ARG A 105 3.96 3.62 1.19
C ARG A 105 3.22 3.35 -0.11
N MET A 106 2.62 2.17 -0.22
CA MET A 106 1.82 1.75 -1.36
C MET A 106 0.42 1.29 -0.97
N VAL A 107 0.19 0.91 0.29
CA VAL A 107 -1.04 0.23 0.73
C VAL A 107 -1.70 0.93 1.92
N ALA A 108 -3.03 1.01 1.87
CA ALA A 108 -3.92 1.25 3.01
C ALA A 108 -4.78 0.00 3.25
N HIS A 109 -4.83 -0.45 4.50
CA HIS A 109 -5.41 -1.73 4.89
C HIS A 109 -6.47 -1.55 5.97
N ASN A 110 -7.72 -1.85 5.63
CA ASN A 110 -8.80 -2.04 6.58
C ASN A 110 -8.97 -3.55 6.81
N GLY A 111 -8.50 -4.04 7.95
CA GLY A 111 -8.47 -5.47 8.18
C GLY A 111 -7.45 -5.93 9.22
N GLU A 112 -7.21 -7.24 9.22
CA GLU A 112 -6.19 -7.91 10.03
C GLU A 112 -5.63 -9.10 9.25
N ILE A 113 -4.31 -9.25 9.25
CA ILE A 113 -3.64 -10.38 8.58
C ILE A 113 -3.37 -11.50 9.60
N ASN A 114 -4.10 -12.59 9.47
CA ASN A 114 -4.07 -13.71 10.41
C ASN A 114 -2.86 -14.65 10.19
N THR A 115 -2.33 -14.70 8.97
CA THR A 115 -1.20 -15.58 8.61
C THR A 115 0.18 -14.92 8.78
N LEU A 116 0.23 -13.72 9.38
CA LEU A 116 1.39 -12.82 9.39
C LEU A 116 2.71 -13.50 9.78
N ARG A 117 2.74 -14.26 10.88
CA ARG A 117 3.98 -14.89 11.36
C ARG A 117 4.54 -15.89 10.35
N GLY A 118 3.67 -16.66 9.69
CA GLY A 118 4.06 -17.58 8.63
C GLY A 118 4.66 -16.82 7.45
N ASN A 119 3.96 -15.79 6.99
CA ASN A 119 4.37 -15.01 5.82
C ASN A 119 5.72 -14.31 6.02
N ILE A 120 5.94 -13.73 7.21
CA ILE A 120 7.22 -13.11 7.58
C ILE A 120 8.35 -14.15 7.53
N ASN A 121 8.13 -15.32 8.12
CA ASN A 121 9.14 -16.38 8.15
C ASN A 121 9.47 -16.90 6.74
N PHE A 122 8.46 -17.10 5.88
CA PHE A 122 8.68 -17.52 4.51
C PHE A 122 9.41 -16.45 3.70
N MET A 123 9.09 -15.16 3.87
CA MET A 123 9.85 -14.09 3.23
C MET A 123 11.31 -14.04 3.68
N HIS A 124 11.58 -14.21 4.97
CA HIS A 124 12.96 -14.33 5.45
C HIS A 124 13.69 -15.54 4.86
N ALA A 125 13.04 -16.69 4.73
CA ALA A 125 13.63 -17.86 4.08
C ALA A 125 13.98 -17.58 2.61
N ARG A 126 13.15 -16.81 1.90
CA ARG A 126 13.38 -16.41 0.50
C ARG A 126 14.60 -15.51 0.33
N GLU A 127 14.94 -14.67 1.31
CA GLU A 127 16.08 -13.73 1.22
C GLU A 127 17.39 -14.44 0.86
N GLY A 128 17.58 -15.70 1.29
CA GLY A 128 18.78 -16.49 1.00
C GLY A 128 18.88 -17.06 -0.42
N VAL A 129 17.79 -17.10 -1.19
CA VAL A 129 17.75 -17.76 -2.52
C VAL A 129 17.24 -16.85 -3.64
N MET A 130 16.63 -15.71 -3.31
CA MET A 130 16.12 -14.75 -4.29
C MET A 130 17.23 -14.15 -5.14
N LYS A 131 16.91 -13.89 -6.41
CA LYS A 131 17.76 -13.19 -7.37
C LYS A 131 16.94 -12.12 -8.08
N SER A 132 17.54 -10.97 -8.37
CA SER A 132 16.90 -9.89 -9.11
C SER A 132 17.81 -9.43 -10.23
N LYS A 133 17.30 -9.38 -11.46
CA LYS A 133 18.04 -8.82 -12.60
C LYS A 133 18.25 -7.31 -12.45
N LEU A 134 17.36 -6.63 -11.71
CA LEU A 134 17.40 -5.17 -11.54
C LEU A 134 18.46 -4.73 -10.52
N TYR A 135 18.66 -5.52 -9.47
CA TYR A 135 19.61 -5.21 -8.40
C TYR A 135 20.90 -6.02 -8.48
N GLY A 136 20.90 -7.16 -9.19
CA GLY A 136 22.07 -8.03 -9.29
C GLY A 136 22.61 -8.40 -7.91
N ASP A 137 23.91 -8.20 -7.72
CA ASP A 137 24.61 -8.46 -6.45
C ASP A 137 24.14 -7.54 -5.32
N ASP A 138 23.56 -6.38 -5.63
CA ASP A 138 23.08 -5.41 -4.64
C ASP A 138 21.72 -5.77 -4.03
N LEU A 139 21.07 -6.86 -4.45
CA LEU A 139 19.78 -7.28 -3.90
C LEU A 139 19.80 -7.44 -2.38
N HIS A 140 20.92 -7.95 -1.83
CA HIS A 140 21.07 -8.15 -0.39
C HIS A 140 21.00 -6.84 0.43
N LYS A 141 21.24 -5.68 -0.20
CA LYS A 141 21.09 -4.37 0.43
C LYS A 141 19.61 -4.00 0.69
N LEU A 142 18.65 -4.73 0.13
CA LEU A 142 17.23 -4.54 0.42
C LEU A 142 16.77 -5.31 1.66
N TYR A 143 17.65 -6.10 2.29
CA TYR A 143 17.30 -6.96 3.41
C TYR A 143 17.48 -6.29 4.79
N PRO A 144 16.65 -6.65 5.79
CA PRO A 144 15.48 -7.52 5.66
C PRO A 144 14.36 -6.85 4.86
N VAL A 145 13.66 -7.63 4.02
CA VAL A 145 12.51 -7.16 3.24
C VAL A 145 11.45 -6.63 4.19
N VAL A 146 11.07 -7.43 5.18
CA VAL A 146 10.17 -7.03 6.26
C VAL A 146 10.97 -6.37 7.39
N GLU A 147 10.75 -5.07 7.59
CA GLU A 147 11.36 -4.32 8.70
C GLU A 147 10.79 -4.78 10.06
N LYS A 148 11.61 -4.68 11.12
CA LYS A 148 11.21 -5.06 12.47
C LYS A 148 10.20 -4.06 13.05
N ASN A 149 9.37 -4.53 13.99
CA ASN A 149 8.45 -3.71 14.80
C ASN A 149 7.36 -2.97 13.99
N LEU A 150 7.01 -3.48 12.81
CA LEU A 150 5.89 -2.97 12.02
C LEU A 150 4.54 -3.58 12.45
N THR A 151 3.45 -2.92 12.06
CA THR A 151 2.12 -3.53 12.07
C THR A 151 2.02 -4.60 10.98
N ASP A 152 1.02 -5.47 11.08
CA ASP A 152 0.66 -6.43 10.02
C ASP A 152 0.59 -5.79 8.63
N SER A 153 -0.06 -4.62 8.55
CA SER A 153 -0.27 -3.81 7.36
C SER A 153 1.05 -3.22 6.84
N GLY A 154 1.95 -2.81 7.74
CA GLY A 154 3.28 -2.34 7.38
C GLY A 154 4.17 -3.46 6.87
N CYS A 155 4.07 -4.67 7.45
CA CYS A 155 4.76 -5.85 6.95
C CYS A 155 4.27 -6.22 5.54
N PHE A 156 2.95 -6.19 5.31
CA PHE A 156 2.37 -6.40 3.98
C PHE A 156 2.89 -5.37 2.98
N ASP A 157 2.86 -4.07 3.32
CA ASP A 157 3.35 -2.98 2.47
C ASP A 157 4.82 -3.15 2.08
N ASN A 158 5.68 -3.63 2.99
CA ASN A 158 7.09 -3.90 2.70
C ASN A 158 7.27 -4.97 1.62
N VAL A 159 6.51 -6.08 1.72
CA VAL A 159 6.59 -7.18 0.75
C VAL A 159 5.95 -6.76 -0.56
N PHE A 160 4.82 -6.07 -0.51
CA PHE A 160 4.11 -5.55 -1.67
C PHE A 160 4.99 -4.59 -2.48
N GLU A 161 5.61 -3.61 -1.82
CA GLU A 161 6.55 -2.69 -2.45
C GLU A 161 7.79 -3.40 -2.97
N PHE A 162 8.29 -4.43 -2.27
CA PHE A 162 9.39 -5.25 -2.75
C PHE A 162 9.06 -6.00 -4.04
N LEU A 163 7.86 -6.58 -4.16
CA LEU A 163 7.41 -7.23 -5.40
C LEU A 163 7.35 -6.25 -6.57
N VAL A 164 6.86 -5.03 -6.35
CA VAL A 164 6.78 -4.00 -7.39
C VAL A 164 8.17 -3.47 -7.76
N ARG A 165 8.95 -3.02 -6.77
CA ARG A 165 10.23 -2.32 -6.99
C ARG A 165 11.42 -3.23 -7.28
N ALA A 166 11.46 -4.42 -6.66
CA ALA A 166 12.57 -5.37 -6.79
C ALA A 166 12.23 -6.63 -7.58
N GLY A 167 10.97 -7.07 -7.51
CA GLY A 167 10.43 -8.17 -8.31
C GLY A 167 10.00 -7.79 -9.72
N ASN A 168 9.96 -6.49 -10.05
CA ASN A 168 9.49 -5.95 -11.32
C ASN A 168 8.07 -6.43 -11.69
N ARG A 169 7.21 -6.58 -10.68
CA ARG A 169 5.81 -6.96 -10.87
C ARG A 169 4.98 -5.71 -11.09
N SER A 170 3.95 -5.82 -11.94
CA SER A 170 2.97 -4.75 -12.03
C SER A 170 2.19 -4.63 -10.71
N LEU A 171 1.62 -3.45 -10.44
CA LEU A 171 0.84 -3.21 -9.23
C LEU A 171 -0.33 -4.21 -9.07
N PRO A 172 -1.16 -4.50 -10.10
CA PRO A 172 -2.21 -5.52 -10.00
C PRO A 172 -1.67 -6.93 -9.79
N GLU A 173 -0.56 -7.27 -10.43
CA GLU A 173 0.06 -8.59 -10.29
C GLU A 173 0.56 -8.83 -8.86
N ALA A 174 1.18 -7.83 -8.23
CA ALA A 174 1.59 -7.91 -6.83
C ALA A 174 0.38 -8.10 -5.90
N ALA A 175 -0.72 -7.38 -6.14
CA ALA A 175 -1.96 -7.51 -5.38
C ALA A 175 -2.57 -8.91 -5.51
N MET A 176 -2.74 -9.40 -6.74
CA MET A 176 -3.29 -10.73 -7.00
C MET A 176 -2.39 -11.85 -6.48
N THR A 177 -1.07 -11.64 -6.43
CA THR A 177 -0.11 -12.63 -5.89
C THR A 177 -0.20 -12.71 -4.36
N MET A 178 -0.31 -11.58 -3.67
CA MET A 178 -0.36 -11.56 -2.20
C MET A 178 -1.76 -11.84 -1.63
N VAL A 179 -2.81 -11.39 -2.31
CA VAL A 179 -4.22 -11.56 -1.90
C VAL A 179 -4.98 -12.24 -3.05
N PRO A 180 -4.76 -13.55 -3.29
CA PRO A 180 -5.44 -14.26 -4.36
C PRO A 180 -6.92 -14.49 -4.02
N GLU A 181 -7.78 -14.38 -5.02
CA GLU A 181 -9.19 -14.78 -4.96
C GLU A 181 -9.35 -16.27 -4.64
N ALA A 182 -10.56 -16.71 -4.29
CA ALA A 182 -10.88 -18.12 -4.07
C ALA A 182 -10.91 -18.91 -5.41
N TRP A 183 -9.74 -19.20 -5.98
CA TRP A 183 -9.60 -19.68 -7.36
C TRP A 183 -9.68 -21.20 -7.55
N GLU A 184 -9.45 -22.01 -6.50
CA GLU A 184 -9.31 -23.47 -6.65
C GLU A 184 -10.61 -24.13 -7.12
N LYS A 185 -11.75 -23.68 -6.60
CA LYS A 185 -13.08 -24.28 -6.83
C LYS A 185 -14.02 -23.39 -7.66
N ASP A 186 -13.51 -22.30 -8.23
CA ASP A 186 -14.30 -21.36 -9.01
C ASP A 186 -14.46 -21.84 -10.46
N GLU A 187 -15.52 -22.60 -10.74
CA GLU A 187 -15.80 -23.17 -12.07
C GLU A 187 -15.99 -22.11 -13.17
N ASP A 188 -16.38 -20.89 -12.81
CA ASP A 188 -16.63 -19.78 -13.74
C ASP A 188 -15.34 -18.99 -14.07
N MET A 189 -14.24 -19.26 -13.35
CA MET A 189 -12.96 -18.60 -13.60
C MET A 189 -12.34 -19.01 -14.93
N SER A 190 -11.99 -18.01 -15.75
CA SER A 190 -11.26 -18.21 -17.01
C SER A 190 -9.99 -19.05 -16.82
N PRO A 191 -9.65 -19.95 -17.76
CA PRO A 191 -8.44 -20.78 -17.69
C PRO A 191 -7.14 -19.99 -17.51
N GLU A 192 -7.03 -18.80 -18.09
CA GLU A 192 -5.86 -17.92 -18.00
C GLU A 192 -5.67 -17.40 -16.58
N LYS A 193 -6.74 -16.88 -15.95
CA LYS A 193 -6.71 -16.38 -14.56
C LYS A 193 -6.42 -17.50 -13.57
N ARG A 194 -7.02 -18.69 -13.77
CA ARG A 194 -6.75 -19.87 -12.95
C ARG A 194 -5.29 -20.32 -13.07
N SER A 195 -4.76 -20.34 -14.30
CA SER A 195 -3.35 -20.66 -14.56
C SER A 195 -2.40 -19.68 -13.87
N PHE A 196 -2.74 -18.38 -13.90
CA PHE A 196 -2.00 -17.35 -13.18
C PHE A 196 -1.98 -17.60 -11.67
N TYR A 197 -3.14 -17.83 -11.04
CA TYR A 197 -3.18 -18.06 -9.59
C TYR A 197 -2.47 -19.35 -9.18
N ARG A 198 -2.60 -20.42 -9.98
CA ARG A 198 -1.87 -21.66 -9.76
C ARG A 198 -0.36 -21.43 -9.81
N TRP A 199 0.12 -20.62 -10.75
CA TRP A 199 1.53 -20.22 -10.82
C TRP A 199 1.92 -19.36 -9.61
N ALA A 200 1.15 -18.33 -9.27
CA ALA A 200 1.42 -17.43 -8.16
C ALA A 200 1.52 -18.16 -6.81
N ALA A 201 0.64 -19.14 -6.58
CA ALA A 201 0.61 -19.98 -5.39
C ALA A 201 1.87 -20.85 -5.20
N MET A 202 2.65 -21.10 -6.27
CA MET A 202 3.95 -21.78 -6.15
C MET A 202 5.04 -20.87 -5.57
N PHE A 203 4.89 -19.55 -5.69
CA PHE A 203 5.92 -18.59 -5.28
C PHE A 203 5.58 -17.90 -3.96
N MET A 204 4.30 -17.62 -3.71
CA MET A 204 3.83 -16.82 -2.59
C MET A 204 2.63 -17.47 -1.91
N GLU A 205 2.74 -17.65 -0.60
CA GLU A 205 1.60 -17.97 0.26
C GLU A 205 0.65 -16.76 0.39
N PRO A 206 -0.67 -16.98 0.45
CA PRO A 206 -1.61 -15.89 0.67
C PRO A 206 -1.37 -15.15 1.99
N TRP A 207 -1.40 -13.82 1.93
CA TRP A 207 -1.46 -12.97 3.11
C TRP A 207 -2.92 -12.84 3.55
N ASP A 208 -3.38 -13.88 4.24
CA ASP A 208 -4.79 -14.13 4.51
C ASP A 208 -5.29 -13.49 5.82
N GLY A 209 -6.59 -13.22 5.87
CA GLY A 209 -7.29 -12.51 6.92
C GLY A 209 -8.30 -11.51 6.34
N PRO A 210 -9.24 -10.98 7.15
CA PRO A 210 -10.20 -9.99 6.68
C PRO A 210 -9.45 -8.76 6.15
N ALA A 211 -9.66 -8.38 4.89
CA ALA A 211 -8.91 -7.28 4.28
C ALA A 211 -9.71 -6.55 3.20
N LEU A 212 -9.77 -5.23 3.31
CA LEU A 212 -9.90 -4.31 2.19
C LEU A 212 -8.57 -3.58 2.05
N MET A 213 -7.86 -3.88 0.97
CA MET A 213 -6.58 -3.27 0.64
C MET A 213 -6.79 -2.27 -0.49
N ALA A 214 -6.60 -0.98 -0.22
CA ALA A 214 -6.45 0.04 -1.26
C ALA A 214 -4.96 0.26 -1.53
N PHE A 215 -4.55 0.34 -2.78
CA PHE A 215 -3.13 0.43 -3.13
C PHE A 215 -2.88 1.36 -4.33
N SER A 216 -1.70 1.99 -4.35
CA SER A 216 -1.26 2.85 -5.46
C SER A 216 0.26 2.90 -5.60
N ASP A 217 0.74 3.07 -6.83
CA ASP A 217 2.13 3.43 -7.17
C ASP A 217 2.26 4.87 -7.72
N GLY A 218 1.18 5.66 -7.65
CA GLY A 218 1.06 7.00 -8.23
C GLY A 218 0.67 7.02 -9.71
N ARG A 219 0.70 5.87 -10.40
CA ARG A 219 0.17 5.72 -11.77
C ARG A 219 -1.17 4.99 -11.78
N TYR A 220 -1.28 3.93 -11.00
CA TYR A 220 -2.47 3.14 -10.81
C TYR A 220 -2.99 3.29 -9.39
N VAL A 221 -4.31 3.24 -9.23
CA VAL A 221 -4.97 3.03 -7.94
C VAL A 221 -5.90 1.83 -8.08
N GLY A 222 -5.94 0.98 -7.06
CA GLY A 222 -6.79 -0.19 -7.04
C GLY A 222 -7.22 -0.53 -5.63
N ALA A 223 -8.21 -1.43 -5.55
CA ALA A 223 -8.59 -2.06 -4.31
C ALA A 223 -8.80 -3.55 -4.52
N ILE A 224 -8.47 -4.34 -3.51
CA ILE A 224 -8.72 -5.79 -3.48
C ILE A 224 -9.31 -6.18 -2.13
N LEU A 225 -10.27 -7.09 -2.19
CA LEU A 225 -10.85 -7.73 -1.01
C LEU A 225 -10.14 -9.04 -0.74
N ASP A 226 -10.13 -9.45 0.53
CA ASP A 226 -9.76 -10.82 0.87
C ASP A 226 -10.67 -11.83 0.17
N ARG A 227 -10.20 -13.07 0.08
CA ARG A 227 -10.88 -14.18 -0.62
C ARG A 227 -12.31 -14.45 -0.16
N ASN A 228 -12.67 -14.07 1.06
CA ASN A 228 -13.98 -14.29 1.64
C ASN A 228 -14.83 -13.00 1.64
N GLY A 229 -14.29 -11.87 1.18
CA GLY A 229 -15.00 -10.60 1.14
C GLY A 229 -15.43 -10.09 2.53
N LEU A 230 -14.59 -10.29 3.55
CA LEU A 230 -14.97 -10.05 4.95
C LEU A 230 -15.04 -8.56 5.32
N ARG A 231 -14.65 -7.67 4.42
CA ARG A 231 -14.72 -6.21 4.59
C ARG A 231 -15.61 -5.59 3.52
N PRO A 232 -16.46 -4.62 3.87
CA PRO A 232 -17.27 -3.91 2.90
C PRO A 232 -16.38 -3.05 2.00
N ALA A 233 -16.67 -3.08 0.70
CA ALA A 233 -16.17 -2.12 -0.27
C ALA A 233 -17.32 -1.66 -1.16
N ARG A 234 -17.36 -0.36 -1.42
CA ARG A 234 -18.39 0.32 -2.21
C ARG A 234 -17.70 1.30 -3.13
N TYR A 235 -18.18 1.41 -4.37
CA TYR A 235 -17.67 2.42 -5.28
C TYR A 235 -18.77 3.16 -6.03
N TYR A 236 -18.46 4.41 -6.37
CA TYR A 236 -19.24 5.30 -7.22
C TYR A 236 -18.37 5.75 -8.37
N LEU A 237 -18.89 5.66 -9.59
CA LEU A 237 -18.33 6.31 -10.76
C LEU A 237 -19.25 7.46 -11.16
N THR A 238 -18.68 8.65 -11.28
CA THR A 238 -19.40 9.85 -11.71
C THR A 238 -19.29 10.09 -13.21
N ASP A 239 -20.18 10.93 -13.75
CA ASP A 239 -20.24 11.33 -15.16
C ASP A 239 -19.04 12.17 -15.62
N ASP A 240 -18.28 12.73 -14.69
CA ASP A 240 -17.00 13.41 -14.90
C ASP A 240 -15.77 12.51 -14.68
N ASP A 241 -15.94 11.19 -14.80
CA ASP A 241 -14.91 10.15 -14.74
C ASP A 241 -14.13 10.06 -13.40
N HIS A 242 -14.70 10.54 -12.29
CA HIS A 242 -14.14 10.29 -10.95
C HIS A 242 -14.64 8.97 -10.37
N LEU A 243 -13.69 8.17 -9.86
CA LEU A 243 -13.97 6.94 -9.13
C LEU A 243 -13.74 7.15 -7.63
N TYR A 244 -14.81 6.99 -6.86
CA TYR A 244 -14.76 7.01 -5.40
C TYR A 244 -14.94 5.60 -4.86
N LEU A 245 -14.00 5.14 -4.03
CA LEU A 245 -14.09 3.85 -3.34
C LEU A 245 -13.98 4.06 -1.83
N SER A 246 -14.89 3.43 -1.08
CA SER A 246 -14.94 3.55 0.37
C SER A 246 -15.41 2.25 1.03
N SER A 247 -15.07 2.06 2.30
CA SER A 247 -15.62 0.97 3.12
C SER A 247 -17.08 1.22 3.54
N GLU A 248 -17.59 2.45 3.39
CA GLU A 248 -18.93 2.86 3.81
C GLU A 248 -19.65 3.67 2.71
N VAL A 249 -20.98 3.77 2.83
CA VAL A 249 -21.82 4.62 1.97
C VAL A 249 -21.95 6.02 2.57
N GLY A 250 -22.12 7.05 1.74
CA GLY A 250 -22.32 8.43 2.21
C GLY A 250 -21.06 9.13 2.74
N VAL A 251 -19.87 8.63 2.40
CA VAL A 251 -18.59 9.28 2.81
C VAL A 251 -18.32 10.57 2.03
N ILE A 252 -18.96 10.73 0.87
CA ILE A 252 -18.89 11.94 0.06
C ILE A 252 -20.31 12.34 -0.37
N ASP A 253 -20.61 13.62 -0.25
CA ASP A 253 -21.86 14.21 -0.71
C ASP A 253 -21.78 14.45 -2.22
N LEU A 254 -22.23 13.47 -3.00
CA LEU A 254 -22.32 13.56 -4.47
C LEU A 254 -23.78 13.74 -4.89
N PRO A 255 -24.08 14.64 -5.85
CA PRO A 255 -25.40 14.71 -6.47
C PRO A 255 -25.78 13.36 -7.09
N VAL A 256 -26.97 12.83 -6.79
CA VAL A 256 -27.40 11.53 -7.32
C VAL A 256 -27.38 11.51 -8.86
N SER A 257 -27.67 12.65 -9.49
CA SER A 257 -27.66 12.81 -10.95
C SER A 257 -26.29 12.65 -11.59
N SER A 258 -25.18 12.82 -10.85
CA SER A 258 -23.83 12.67 -11.40
C SER A 258 -23.34 11.23 -11.34
N ILE A 259 -24.03 10.31 -10.65
CA ILE A 259 -23.56 8.93 -10.46
C ILE A 259 -24.02 8.06 -11.64
N ILE A 260 -23.06 7.62 -12.46
CA ILE A 260 -23.33 6.72 -13.61
C ILE A 260 -23.25 5.23 -13.25
N LYS A 261 -22.51 4.88 -12.19
CA LYS A 261 -22.43 3.50 -11.70
C LYS A 261 -22.25 3.45 -10.18
N LYS A 262 -22.97 2.53 -9.55
CA LYS A 262 -22.85 2.18 -8.12
C LYS A 262 -22.81 0.66 -7.97
N VAL A 263 -21.90 0.13 -7.16
CA VAL A 263 -21.95 -1.28 -6.74
C VAL A 263 -22.01 -1.33 -5.22
N GLY A 264 -23.08 -1.94 -4.70
CA GLY A 264 -23.30 -2.01 -3.26
C GLY A 264 -24.74 -2.09 -2.77
N ASP A 265 -25.70 -1.77 -3.64
CA ASP A 265 -27.10 -2.09 -3.47
C ASP A 265 -27.43 -3.23 -4.44
N PHE A 266 -28.27 -4.17 -4.02
CA PHE A 266 -28.99 -5.03 -4.94
C PHE A 266 -29.83 -4.13 -5.84
N VAL A 267 -29.31 -3.82 -7.03
CA VAL A 267 -30.13 -3.24 -8.10
C VAL A 267 -30.76 -4.44 -8.79
N GLU A 268 -32.02 -4.72 -8.45
CA GLU A 268 -32.90 -5.50 -9.33
C GLU A 268 -32.89 -4.79 -10.69
N LEU A 269 -32.27 -5.43 -11.67
CA LEU A 269 -32.44 -5.05 -13.07
C LEU A 269 -33.73 -5.71 -13.54
N HIS A 270 -34.76 -4.88 -13.80
CA HIS A 270 -35.90 -5.25 -14.65
C HIS A 270 -35.47 -5.39 -16.11
#